data_AF-A0A9J6QT30-F1
#
_entry.id   AF-A0A9J6QT30-F1
#
_cell.length_a   1.000
_cell.length_b   1.000
_cell.length_c   1.000
_cell.angle_alpha   90.00
_cell.angle_beta   90.00
_cell.angle_gamma   90.00
#
_symmetry.space_group_name_H-M   'P 1'
#
loop_
_entity.id
_entity.type
_entity.pdbx_description
1 polymer ?
#
loop_
_entity_poly.entity_id
_entity_poly.type
_entity_poly.pdbx_seq_one_letter_code
_entity_poly.pdbx_strand_id
1 'polypeptide(L)'
;MWSRKELKAEAKANLKKNYWAMVAVCFLMAILIAEYSLSTETINYYDSDNRYSGAVQNEMNSTGGLGEEMDHLLPGSEEQLQQELHPTKGVFSSVFNMLGKSKATANNILRTINSIAADHGGFALMIALLAVALAAFYEIFIKAMLRVGERRFFLENHLYHKTHIGRIFFLFKEKKFRRPAWVMLVKAIYLFLWSLTIVGGIIKHYSYKMIPYILAENPDIDRRQAFKLSREMMNGNKWKAFVLDLSFIGWNILMSVTFGILGIFFLNPYVRGVEANLYLALRATAIARDLPGADALNDDYLAAAPADIQEGFYPGQAQVRQKKIALDYHRHYTLINLVLFFFIAAFIGWCWEVALHLVKDGIFVNRGTMLGPWLPIYGVGGVASLIILKRFVDRPSLLFVLTMALCGVVEYFTSWYLEMTKGIKWWDYSGYLLNLNGRICLEGLLTFAIAGCAFIYLIAPKLDTMLNRIPKGTRFGICGILILLFGADTVYSHFHPNTGEGITDYGMLAEPERSAASGQEASGETTL
;
A
#
# COMPACT_ATOMS: atom_id res chain seq x y z
N MET A 1 -21.22 23.13 -26.00
CA MET A 1 -21.61 21.89 -25.24
C MET A 1 -20.60 20.82 -25.60
N TRP A 2 -20.12 20.03 -24.64
CA TRP A 2 -19.11 18.99 -24.90
C TRP A 2 -19.71 17.70 -25.47
N SER A 3 -18.95 17.01 -26.34
CA SER A 3 -19.31 15.70 -26.87
C SER A 3 -18.39 14.60 -26.32
N ARG A 4 -18.97 13.41 -26.04
CA ARG A 4 -18.19 12.22 -25.62
C ARG A 4 -17.11 11.84 -26.63
N LYS A 5 -17.37 12.04 -27.93
CA LYS A 5 -16.44 11.72 -29.01
C LYS A 5 -15.22 12.65 -28.99
N GLU A 6 -15.44 13.94 -28.77
CA GLU A 6 -14.39 14.97 -28.68
C GLU A 6 -13.49 14.69 -27.47
N LEU A 7 -14.08 14.53 -26.28
CA LEU A 7 -13.32 14.26 -25.05
C LEU A 7 -12.42 13.03 -25.18
N LYS A 8 -12.94 11.95 -25.77
CA LYS A 8 -12.20 10.70 -26.03
C LYS A 8 -11.10 10.87 -27.09
N ALA A 9 -11.37 11.59 -28.18
CA ALA A 9 -10.39 11.83 -29.22
C ALA A 9 -9.21 12.66 -28.71
N GLU A 10 -9.50 13.72 -27.95
CA GLU A 10 -8.52 14.59 -27.34
C GLU A 10 -7.69 13.87 -26.27
N ALA A 11 -8.32 13.04 -25.43
CA ALA A 11 -7.60 12.25 -24.45
C ALA A 11 -6.64 11.25 -25.12
N LYS A 12 -7.05 10.65 -26.25
CA LYS A 12 -6.19 9.76 -27.04
C LYS A 12 -5.03 10.52 -27.70
N ALA A 13 -5.26 11.76 -28.13
CA ALA A 13 -4.20 12.62 -28.65
C ALA A 13 -3.19 12.97 -27.56
N ASN A 14 -3.65 13.39 -26.39
CA ASN A 14 -2.80 13.74 -25.24
C ASN A 14 -2.01 12.52 -24.71
N LEU A 15 -2.63 11.34 -24.72
CA LEU A 15 -1.97 10.09 -24.35
C LEU A 15 -0.77 9.79 -25.24
N LYS A 16 -0.84 10.06 -26.56
CA LYS A 16 0.29 9.85 -27.47
C LYS A 16 1.46 10.80 -27.20
N LYS A 17 1.18 12.01 -26.70
CA LYS A 17 2.19 13.05 -26.49
C LYS A 17 3.06 12.80 -25.26
N ASN A 18 2.49 12.27 -24.17
CA ASN A 18 3.22 12.00 -22.93
C ASN A 18 2.87 10.64 -22.29
N TYR A 19 2.89 9.59 -23.12
CA TYR A 19 2.42 8.25 -22.76
C TYR A 19 3.08 7.70 -21.49
N TRP A 20 4.41 7.66 -21.47
CA TRP A 20 5.16 7.01 -20.39
C TRP A 20 4.99 7.72 -19.03
N ALA A 21 4.89 9.04 -19.01
CA ALA A 21 4.63 9.76 -17.77
C ALA A 21 3.22 9.49 -17.25
N MET A 22 2.21 9.43 -18.12
CA MET A 22 0.83 9.12 -17.73
C MET A 22 0.72 7.67 -17.19
N VAL A 23 1.34 6.71 -17.87
CA VAL A 23 1.42 5.31 -17.41
C VAL A 23 2.13 5.23 -16.06
N ALA A 24 3.28 5.90 -15.91
CA ALA A 24 4.05 5.90 -14.66
C ALA A 24 3.26 6.53 -13.51
N VAL A 25 2.52 7.63 -13.75
CA VAL A 25 1.65 8.23 -12.74
C VAL A 25 0.55 7.26 -12.33
N CYS A 26 -0.20 6.67 -13.28
CA CYS A 26 -1.24 5.70 -12.93
C CYS A 26 -0.68 4.47 -12.19
N PHE A 27 0.48 3.98 -12.60
CA PHE A 27 1.18 2.87 -11.94
C PHE A 27 1.60 3.23 -10.51
N LEU A 28 2.18 4.41 -10.30
CA LEU A 28 2.50 4.93 -8.97
C LEU A 28 1.25 5.09 -8.11
N MET A 29 0.14 5.58 -8.67
CA MET A 29 -1.12 5.70 -7.94
C MET A 29 -1.73 4.32 -7.57
N ALA A 30 -1.56 3.33 -8.45
CA ALA A 30 -1.96 1.95 -8.15
C ALA A 30 -1.14 1.36 -6.99
N ILE A 31 0.18 1.53 -6.99
CA ILE A 31 1.05 1.02 -5.91
C ILE A 31 0.84 1.81 -4.62
N LEU A 32 0.92 3.14 -4.70
CA LEU A 32 0.99 3.99 -3.51
C LEU A 32 -0.32 4.08 -2.76
N ILE A 33 -1.47 3.93 -3.44
CA ILE A 33 -2.78 4.14 -2.82
C ILE A 33 -3.85 3.13 -3.22
N ALA A 34 -3.48 2.05 -3.92
CA ALA A 34 -4.39 1.06 -4.49
C ALA A 34 -5.48 1.69 -5.37
N GLU A 35 -5.16 2.78 -6.08
CA GLU A 35 -6.06 3.32 -7.09
C GLU A 35 -6.13 2.31 -8.27
N TYR A 36 -7.29 2.17 -8.91
CA TYR A 36 -7.52 1.19 -9.99
C TYR A 36 -7.63 -0.28 -9.54
N SER A 37 -8.31 -0.53 -8.41
CA SER A 37 -8.54 -1.88 -7.86
C SER A 37 -9.03 -2.91 -8.88
N LEU A 38 -9.87 -2.55 -9.86
CA LEU A 38 -10.34 -3.48 -10.89
C LEU A 38 -9.19 -4.07 -11.75
N SER A 39 -8.15 -3.27 -11.99
CA SER A 39 -6.96 -3.70 -12.75
C SER A 39 -5.99 -4.53 -11.90
N THR A 40 -5.97 -4.36 -10.58
CA THR A 40 -5.10 -5.10 -9.66
C THR A 40 -5.77 -6.35 -9.06
N GLU A 41 -7.09 -6.37 -8.89
CA GLU A 41 -7.86 -7.53 -8.40
C GLU A 41 -7.83 -8.71 -9.39
N THR A 42 -7.87 -8.44 -10.70
CA THR A 42 -7.77 -9.50 -11.72
C THR A 42 -6.39 -10.18 -11.71
N ILE A 43 -5.36 -9.47 -11.25
CA ILE A 43 -4.01 -10.01 -11.06
C ILE A 43 -3.93 -10.82 -9.76
N ASN A 44 -4.65 -10.40 -8.72
CA ASN A 44 -4.64 -11.01 -7.38
C ASN A 44 -5.59 -12.21 -7.20
N TYR A 45 -6.51 -12.46 -8.15
CA TYR A 45 -7.50 -13.55 -8.07
C TYR A 45 -6.87 -14.96 -8.07
N TYR A 46 -5.59 -15.09 -8.45
CA TYR A 46 -4.87 -16.38 -8.41
C TYR A 46 -4.27 -16.73 -7.04
N ASP A 47 -4.31 -15.82 -6.05
CA ASP A 47 -3.59 -15.98 -4.77
C ASP A 47 -4.51 -16.17 -3.54
N SER A 48 -5.78 -15.75 -3.61
CA SER A 48 -6.66 -15.76 -2.43
C SER A 48 -7.31 -17.11 -2.10
N ASP A 49 -7.45 -18.01 -3.07
CA ASP A 49 -8.22 -19.26 -2.89
C ASP A 49 -7.44 -20.31 -2.07
N ASN A 50 -6.10 -20.31 -2.15
CA ASN A 50 -5.27 -21.28 -1.44
C ASN A 50 -5.00 -20.94 0.04
N ARG A 51 -5.22 -19.69 0.47
CA ARG A 51 -4.96 -19.27 1.86
C ARG A 51 -6.21 -19.26 2.74
N TYR A 52 -7.39 -18.97 2.16
CA TYR A 52 -8.63 -18.88 2.93
C TYR A 52 -9.19 -20.26 3.32
N SER A 53 -9.02 -21.27 2.45
CA SER A 53 -9.53 -22.62 2.72
C SER A 53 -8.72 -23.38 3.78
N GLY A 54 -7.45 -23.02 4.00
CA GLY A 54 -6.59 -23.65 5.02
C GLY A 54 -6.83 -23.11 6.44
N ALA A 55 -7.06 -21.80 6.57
CA ALA A 55 -7.29 -21.15 7.86
C ALA A 55 -8.67 -21.49 8.46
N VAL A 56 -9.72 -21.55 7.63
CA VAL A 56 -11.09 -21.87 8.09
C VAL A 56 -11.22 -23.32 8.57
N GLN A 57 -10.47 -24.26 7.96
CA GLN A 57 -10.53 -25.67 8.35
C GLN A 57 -9.81 -25.94 9.68
N ASN A 58 -8.78 -25.15 10.01
CA ASN A 58 -8.02 -25.31 11.26
C ASN A 58 -8.73 -24.69 12.47
N GLU A 59 -9.46 -23.58 12.33
CA GLU A 59 -10.26 -22.99 13.43
C GLU A 59 -11.46 -23.86 13.85
N MET A 60 -12.02 -24.67 12.93
CA MET A 60 -13.07 -25.63 13.26
C MET A 60 -12.58 -26.78 14.16
N ASN A 61 -11.27 -27.07 14.17
CA ASN A 61 -10.73 -28.21 14.91
C ASN A 61 -10.14 -27.81 16.29
N SER A 62 -9.80 -26.53 16.51
CA SER A 62 -9.16 -26.07 17.75
C SER A 62 -10.11 -25.41 18.75
N THR A 63 -11.36 -25.12 18.36
CA THR A 63 -12.35 -24.40 19.22
C THR A 63 -13.40 -25.33 19.84
N GLY A 64 -13.02 -26.58 20.16
CA GLY A 64 -13.92 -27.59 20.75
C GLY A 64 -14.26 -27.40 22.23
N GLY A 65 -13.82 -26.32 22.89
CA GLY A 65 -13.93 -26.17 24.35
C GLY A 65 -14.69 -24.96 24.88
N LEU A 66 -15.05 -23.99 24.02
CA LEU A 66 -15.69 -22.73 24.45
C LEU A 66 -16.97 -22.39 23.66
N GLY A 67 -17.35 -23.23 22.69
CA GLY A 67 -18.61 -23.09 21.94
C GLY A 67 -19.84 -23.52 22.74
N GLU A 68 -19.70 -24.50 23.63
CA GLU A 68 -20.84 -25.08 24.38
C GLU A 68 -21.44 -24.12 25.43
N GLU A 69 -20.65 -23.19 25.98
CA GLU A 69 -21.17 -22.23 26.98
C GLU A 69 -21.90 -21.04 26.36
N MET A 70 -21.68 -20.74 25.07
CA MET A 70 -22.27 -19.59 24.40
C MET A 70 -23.55 -19.93 23.62
N ASP A 71 -23.75 -21.20 23.27
CA ASP A 71 -24.96 -21.73 22.64
C ASP A 71 -26.20 -21.65 23.56
N HIS A 72 -25.99 -21.62 24.88
CA HIS A 72 -27.07 -21.56 25.85
C HIS A 72 -27.61 -20.14 26.10
N LEU A 73 -26.92 -19.09 25.62
CA LEU A 73 -27.28 -17.70 25.88
C LEU A 73 -28.00 -16.99 24.72
N LEU A 74 -27.96 -17.55 23.51
CA LEU A 74 -28.65 -17.02 22.32
C LEU A 74 -29.09 -18.15 21.37
N PRO A 75 -30.15 -18.90 21.67
CA PRO A 75 -30.58 -19.98 20.79
C PRO A 75 -31.19 -19.37 19.50
N GLY A 76 -30.56 -19.63 18.36
CA GLY A 76 -31.25 -19.65 17.07
C GLY A 76 -30.99 -18.52 16.05
N SER A 77 -29.93 -17.72 16.16
CA SER A 77 -29.71 -16.65 15.15
C SER A 77 -28.80 -17.03 13.98
N GLU A 78 -27.84 -17.97 14.13
CA GLU A 78 -26.87 -18.25 13.06
C GLU A 78 -27.33 -19.32 12.05
N GLU A 79 -27.95 -20.42 12.49
CA GLU A 79 -28.39 -21.48 11.57
C GLU A 79 -29.60 -21.09 10.69
N GLN A 80 -30.52 -20.26 11.21
CA GLN A 80 -31.71 -19.84 10.46
C GLN A 80 -31.40 -18.80 9.36
N LEU A 81 -30.31 -18.03 9.49
CA LEU A 81 -29.96 -16.99 8.51
C LEU A 81 -29.17 -17.51 7.30
N GLN A 82 -28.54 -18.68 7.40
CA GLN A 82 -27.81 -19.29 6.27
C GLN A 82 -28.72 -20.04 5.29
N GLN A 83 -29.92 -20.45 5.73
CA GLN A 83 -30.78 -21.33 4.92
C GLN A 83 -31.71 -20.59 3.94
N GLU A 84 -31.83 -19.26 3.99
CA GLU A 84 -32.85 -18.54 3.21
C GLU A 84 -32.39 -17.49 2.18
N LEU A 85 -31.08 -17.31 1.92
CA LEU A 85 -30.66 -16.36 0.87
C LEU A 85 -29.58 -16.96 -0.03
N HIS A 86 -29.99 -17.41 -1.21
CA HIS A 86 -29.10 -17.52 -2.37
C HIS A 86 -29.15 -16.19 -3.15
N PRO A 87 -28.18 -15.27 -3.03
CA PRO A 87 -28.16 -14.09 -3.87
C PRO A 87 -27.58 -14.50 -5.23
N THR A 88 -28.45 -14.55 -6.24
CA THR A 88 -28.09 -14.73 -7.65
C THR A 88 -26.93 -13.81 -8.05
N LYS A 89 -25.92 -14.40 -8.73
CA LYS A 89 -24.69 -13.76 -9.22
C LYS A 89 -25.00 -12.43 -9.95
N GLY A 90 -24.75 -11.29 -9.31
CA GLY A 90 -24.99 -9.97 -9.90
C GLY A 90 -24.40 -8.82 -9.08
N VAL A 91 -24.41 -7.60 -9.65
CA VAL A 91 -23.81 -6.36 -9.08
C VAL A 91 -24.24 -6.05 -7.64
N PHE A 92 -25.41 -6.55 -7.20
CA PHE A 92 -25.86 -6.44 -5.82
C PHE A 92 -25.00 -7.25 -4.83
N SER A 93 -24.44 -8.41 -5.23
CA SER A 93 -23.52 -9.16 -4.38
C SER A 93 -22.15 -8.49 -4.26
N SER A 94 -21.70 -7.69 -5.23
CA SER A 94 -20.46 -6.91 -5.10
C SER A 94 -20.63 -5.72 -4.14
N VAL A 95 -21.79 -5.07 -4.14
CA VAL A 95 -22.14 -4.02 -3.17
C VAL A 95 -22.31 -4.61 -1.77
N PHE A 96 -22.95 -5.79 -1.66
CA PHE A 96 -23.11 -6.51 -0.41
C PHE A 96 -21.76 -7.05 0.12
N ASN A 97 -20.88 -7.52 -0.76
CA ASN A 97 -19.50 -7.90 -0.41
C ASN A 97 -18.64 -6.68 -0.04
N MET A 98 -18.90 -5.50 -0.59
CA MET A 98 -18.19 -4.27 -0.22
C MET A 98 -18.66 -3.73 1.15
N LEU A 99 -19.95 -3.82 1.46
CA LEU A 99 -20.51 -3.55 2.79
C LEU A 99 -20.09 -4.64 3.81
N GLY A 100 -20.00 -5.90 3.36
CA GLY A 100 -19.51 -7.04 4.12
C GLY A 100 -18.03 -6.93 4.45
N LYS A 101 -17.18 -6.54 3.49
CA LYS A 101 -15.75 -6.24 3.72
C LYS A 101 -15.58 -5.11 4.74
N SER A 102 -16.37 -4.04 4.65
CA SER A 102 -16.35 -2.94 5.63
C SER A 102 -16.71 -3.39 7.06
N LYS A 103 -17.70 -4.29 7.20
CA LYS A 103 -18.10 -4.84 8.51
C LYS A 103 -17.14 -5.91 9.02
N ALA A 104 -16.63 -6.77 8.15
CA ALA A 104 -15.61 -7.78 8.49
C ALA A 104 -14.31 -7.12 8.91
N THR A 105 -13.84 -6.08 8.22
CA THR A 105 -12.66 -5.32 8.63
C THR A 105 -12.88 -4.61 9.98
N ALA A 106 -14.06 -4.02 10.22
CA ALA A 106 -14.38 -3.40 11.51
C ALA A 106 -14.46 -4.43 12.66
N ASN A 107 -15.08 -5.59 12.40
CA ASN A 107 -15.16 -6.67 13.38
C ASN A 107 -13.80 -7.30 13.65
N ASN A 108 -12.95 -7.46 12.65
CA ASN A 108 -11.58 -7.92 12.82
C ASN A 108 -10.79 -6.93 13.69
N ILE A 109 -10.87 -5.62 13.41
CA ILE A 109 -10.23 -4.60 14.25
C ILE A 109 -10.71 -4.67 15.71
N LEU A 110 -12.03 -4.84 15.94
CA LEU A 110 -12.57 -4.95 17.28
C LEU A 110 -12.12 -6.24 18.00
N ARG A 111 -12.08 -7.37 17.29
CA ARG A 111 -11.55 -8.65 17.81
C ARG A 111 -10.06 -8.55 18.14
N THR A 112 -9.29 -7.87 17.31
CA THR A 112 -7.86 -7.59 17.52
C THR A 112 -7.63 -6.71 18.74
N ILE A 113 -8.41 -5.63 18.89
CA ILE A 113 -8.31 -4.74 20.06
C ILE A 113 -8.66 -5.52 21.35
N ASN A 114 -9.70 -6.36 21.29
CA ASN A 114 -10.18 -7.10 22.45
C ASN A 114 -9.23 -8.25 22.87
N SER A 115 -8.70 -9.02 21.90
CA SER A 115 -7.70 -10.07 22.16
C SER A 115 -6.40 -9.50 22.72
N ILE A 116 -5.94 -8.37 22.20
CA ILE A 116 -4.72 -7.70 22.67
C ILE A 116 -4.89 -7.10 24.07
N ALA A 117 -6.08 -6.56 24.36
CA ALA A 117 -6.40 -6.05 25.69
C ALA A 117 -6.46 -7.18 26.74
N ALA A 118 -6.84 -8.40 26.33
CA ALA A 118 -6.91 -9.57 27.20
C ALA A 118 -5.53 -10.18 27.51
N ASP A 119 -4.65 -10.32 26.51
CA ASP A 119 -3.46 -11.18 26.64
C ASP A 119 -2.10 -10.47 26.85
N HIS A 120 -1.95 -9.18 26.48
CA HIS A 120 -0.61 -8.58 26.32
C HIS A 120 -0.40 -7.21 27.00
N GLY A 121 -1.34 -6.78 27.86
CA GLY A 121 -1.23 -5.54 28.65
C GLY A 121 -1.28 -4.25 27.82
N GLY A 122 -1.17 -3.09 28.49
CA GLY A 122 -1.41 -1.77 27.87
C GLY A 122 -0.44 -1.38 26.74
N PHE A 123 0.74 -1.98 26.67
CA PHE A 123 1.74 -1.68 25.63
C PHE A 123 1.33 -2.21 24.25
N ALA A 124 0.80 -3.43 24.18
CA ALA A 124 0.32 -4.02 22.93
C ALA A 124 -0.94 -3.29 22.42
N LEU A 125 -1.85 -2.90 23.33
CA LEU A 125 -3.01 -2.07 22.99
C LEU A 125 -2.60 -0.71 22.41
N MET A 126 -1.57 -0.07 22.98
CA MET A 126 -1.03 1.19 22.46
C MET A 126 -0.47 1.03 21.03
N ILE A 127 0.24 -0.06 20.74
CA ILE A 127 0.75 -0.35 19.39
C ILE A 127 -0.41 -0.58 18.41
N ALA A 128 -1.44 -1.33 18.81
CA ALA A 128 -2.60 -1.59 17.98
C ALA A 128 -3.37 -0.30 17.65
N LEU A 129 -3.64 0.54 18.65
CA LEU A 129 -4.28 1.84 18.45
C LEU A 129 -3.44 2.76 17.56
N LEU A 130 -2.12 2.75 17.71
CA LEU A 130 -1.22 3.50 16.84
C LEU A 130 -1.27 3.01 15.39
N ALA A 131 -1.27 1.70 15.16
CA ALA A 131 -1.38 1.11 13.82
C ALA A 131 -2.70 1.49 13.13
N VAL A 132 -3.83 1.41 13.86
CA VAL A 132 -5.15 1.85 13.35
C VAL A 132 -5.15 3.34 13.04
N ALA A 133 -4.57 4.17 13.92
CA ALA A 133 -4.48 5.61 13.69
C ALA A 133 -3.61 5.95 12.46
N LEU A 134 -2.49 5.25 12.25
CA LEU A 134 -1.63 5.41 11.08
C LEU A 134 -2.32 4.96 9.79
N ALA A 135 -3.04 3.84 9.81
CA ALA A 135 -3.82 3.36 8.67
C ALA A 135 -4.94 4.34 8.30
N ALA A 136 -5.68 4.84 9.30
CA ALA A 136 -6.70 5.86 9.11
C ALA A 136 -6.10 7.17 8.56
N PHE A 137 -4.95 7.61 9.08
CA PHE A 137 -4.23 8.77 8.57
C PHE A 137 -3.85 8.59 7.09
N TYR A 138 -3.33 7.42 6.72
CA TYR A 138 -2.97 7.12 5.34
C TYR A 138 -4.20 7.15 4.40
N GLU A 139 -5.30 6.49 4.77
CA GLU A 139 -6.55 6.45 3.99
C GLU A 139 -7.18 7.84 3.82
N ILE A 140 -7.26 8.61 4.91
CA ILE A 140 -7.96 9.90 4.94
C ILE A 140 -7.12 11.00 4.31
N PHE A 141 -5.82 11.03 4.62
CA PHE A 141 -4.97 12.17 4.30
C PHE A 141 -4.08 11.89 3.08
N ILE A 142 -3.24 10.86 3.14
CA ILE A 142 -2.23 10.61 2.09
C ILE A 142 -2.91 10.27 0.76
N LYS A 143 -3.88 9.35 0.75
CA LYS A 143 -4.62 9.01 -0.48
C LYS A 143 -5.37 10.20 -1.08
N ALA A 144 -6.01 11.01 -0.22
CA ALA A 144 -6.75 12.18 -0.68
C ALA A 144 -5.82 13.20 -1.37
N MET A 145 -4.63 13.45 -0.81
CA MET A 145 -3.66 14.39 -1.38
C MET A 145 -3.08 13.89 -2.69
N LEU A 146 -2.73 12.61 -2.78
CA LEU A 146 -2.24 12.02 -4.02
C LEU A 146 -3.30 12.05 -5.13
N ARG A 147 -4.58 11.80 -4.82
CA ARG A 147 -5.68 11.93 -5.81
C ARG A 147 -5.79 13.33 -6.39
N VAL A 148 -5.71 14.37 -5.56
CA VAL A 148 -5.75 15.77 -6.04
C VAL A 148 -4.50 16.08 -6.89
N GLY A 149 -3.34 15.59 -6.45
CA GLY A 149 -2.08 15.69 -7.21
C GLY A 149 -2.12 15.01 -8.58
N GLU A 150 -2.73 13.83 -8.66
CA GLU A 150 -2.96 13.14 -9.93
C GLU A 150 -3.85 13.98 -10.84
N ARG A 151 -4.95 14.56 -10.33
CA ARG A 151 -5.83 15.43 -11.14
C ARG A 151 -5.06 16.61 -11.69
N ARG A 152 -4.19 17.22 -10.87
CA ARG A 152 -3.31 18.30 -11.32
C ARG A 152 -2.40 17.87 -12.46
N PHE A 153 -1.72 16.73 -12.32
CA PHE A 153 -0.84 16.20 -13.38
C PHE A 153 -1.58 16.04 -14.71
N PHE A 154 -2.78 15.44 -14.71
CA PHE A 154 -3.55 15.23 -15.95
C PHE A 154 -4.10 16.53 -16.54
N LEU A 155 -4.45 17.52 -15.73
CA LEU A 155 -4.84 18.85 -16.20
C LEU A 155 -3.68 19.59 -16.86
N GLU A 156 -2.49 19.59 -16.24
CA GLU A 156 -1.31 20.22 -16.83
C GLU A 156 -0.85 19.47 -18.10
N ASN A 157 -0.89 18.14 -18.10
CA ASN A 157 -0.49 17.33 -19.25
C ASN A 157 -1.37 17.53 -20.51
N HIS A 158 -2.58 18.07 -20.35
CA HIS A 158 -3.40 18.45 -21.50
C HIS A 158 -2.71 19.52 -22.35
N LEU A 159 -2.07 20.49 -21.70
CA LEU A 159 -1.47 21.66 -22.36
C LEU A 159 0.05 21.56 -22.50
N TYR A 160 0.74 20.98 -21.51
CA TYR A 160 2.21 20.93 -21.45
C TYR A 160 2.73 19.53 -21.77
N HIS A 161 3.55 19.41 -22.82
CA HIS A 161 3.95 18.11 -23.41
C HIS A 161 5.06 17.34 -22.66
N LYS A 162 5.55 17.84 -21.51
CA LYS A 162 6.53 17.14 -20.64
C LYS A 162 6.26 17.36 -19.15
N THR A 163 5.00 17.31 -18.73
CA THR A 163 4.65 17.42 -17.30
C THR A 163 5.40 16.37 -16.48
N HIS A 164 6.12 16.82 -15.45
CA HIS A 164 6.88 15.93 -14.57
C HIS A 164 5.97 15.12 -13.64
N ILE A 165 6.28 13.82 -13.49
CA ILE A 165 5.59 12.89 -12.57
C ILE A 165 5.52 13.45 -11.14
N GLY A 166 6.55 14.20 -10.70
CA GLY A 166 6.60 14.83 -9.38
C GLY A 166 5.53 15.90 -9.11
N ARG A 167 4.63 16.19 -10.07
CA ARG A 167 3.44 17.03 -9.88
C ARG A 167 2.38 16.40 -8.99
N ILE A 168 2.34 15.08 -8.86
CA ILE A 168 1.44 14.41 -7.91
C ILE A 168 1.66 14.84 -6.45
N PHE A 169 2.84 15.40 -6.14
CA PHE A 169 3.19 15.91 -4.81
C PHE A 169 3.11 17.44 -4.69
N PHE A 170 2.46 18.16 -5.61
CA PHE A 170 2.50 19.63 -5.63
C PHE A 170 1.95 20.26 -4.34
N LEU A 171 0.86 19.72 -3.78
CA LEU A 171 0.27 20.18 -2.50
C LEU A 171 1.26 20.14 -1.33
N PHE A 172 2.16 19.14 -1.32
CA PHE A 172 3.20 19.03 -0.30
C PHE A 172 4.34 20.03 -0.54
N LYS A 173 4.74 20.22 -1.81
CA LYS A 173 5.79 21.17 -2.20
C LYS A 173 5.41 22.61 -1.89
N GLU A 174 4.15 22.97 -2.16
CA GLU A 174 3.62 24.32 -1.93
C GLU A 174 3.10 24.52 -0.50
N LYS A 175 3.14 23.47 0.35
CA LYS A 175 2.62 23.47 1.73
C LYS A 175 1.12 23.81 1.84
N LYS A 176 0.36 23.61 0.76
CA LYS A 176 -1.09 23.89 0.66
C LYS A 176 -1.96 22.64 0.81
N PHE A 177 -1.62 21.73 1.71
CA PHE A 177 -2.33 20.45 1.87
C PHE A 177 -3.53 20.50 2.83
N ARG A 178 -3.57 21.45 3.78
CA ARG A 178 -4.55 21.46 4.88
C ARG A 178 -5.99 21.63 4.39
N ARG A 179 -6.25 22.64 3.54
CA ARG A 179 -7.59 22.91 3.00
C ARG A 179 -8.06 21.79 2.06
N PRO A 180 -7.28 21.34 1.06
CA PRO A 180 -7.68 20.22 0.21
C PRO A 180 -7.96 18.94 1.02
N ALA A 181 -7.15 18.64 2.04
CA ALA A 181 -7.36 17.45 2.87
C ALA A 181 -8.70 17.51 3.60
N TRP A 182 -9.02 18.66 4.19
CA TRP A 182 -10.32 18.87 4.85
C TRP A 182 -11.49 18.75 3.87
N VAL A 183 -11.40 19.36 2.69
CA VAL A 183 -12.46 19.29 1.67
C VAL A 183 -12.67 17.86 1.17
N MET A 184 -11.58 17.11 0.94
CA MET A 184 -11.64 15.71 0.52
C MET A 184 -12.18 14.78 1.61
N LEU A 185 -11.84 15.01 2.88
CA LEU A 185 -12.42 14.29 4.01
C LEU A 185 -13.93 14.52 4.10
N VAL A 186 -14.38 15.78 4.04
CA VAL A 186 -15.83 16.07 4.06
C VAL A 186 -16.53 15.48 2.84
N LYS A 187 -15.86 15.46 1.67
CA LYS A 187 -16.40 14.79 0.47
C LYS A 187 -16.58 13.30 0.72
N ALA A 188 -15.60 12.63 1.33
CA ALA A 188 -15.70 11.22 1.67
C ALA A 188 -16.86 10.95 2.64
N ILE A 189 -16.99 11.76 3.69
CA ILE A 189 -18.09 11.66 4.66
C ILE A 189 -19.44 11.84 3.97
N TYR A 190 -19.61 12.88 3.14
CA TYR A 190 -20.89 13.07 2.44
C TYR A 190 -21.18 11.94 1.46
N LEU A 191 -20.20 11.45 0.71
CA LEU A 191 -20.42 10.30 -0.18
C LEU A 191 -20.76 9.03 0.59
N PHE A 192 -20.15 8.80 1.74
CA PHE A 192 -20.50 7.70 2.64
C PHE A 192 -21.96 7.83 3.13
N LEU A 193 -22.35 8.99 3.66
CA LEU A 193 -23.72 9.25 4.12
C LEU A 193 -24.73 9.09 2.98
N TRP A 194 -24.41 9.59 1.78
CA TRP A 194 -25.29 9.43 0.61
C TRP A 194 -25.28 8.02 0.06
N SER A 195 -24.21 7.23 0.22
CA SER A 195 -24.16 5.84 -0.20
C SER A 195 -25.12 4.94 0.57
N LEU A 196 -25.58 5.37 1.76
CA LEU A 196 -26.69 4.74 2.48
C LEU A 196 -28.01 4.82 1.70
N THR A 197 -28.09 5.70 0.71
CA THR A 197 -29.20 5.79 -0.23
C THR A 197 -28.71 5.36 -1.62
N ILE A 198 -29.34 4.36 -2.24
CA ILE A 198 -28.90 3.90 -3.58
C ILE A 198 -28.96 5.03 -4.61
N VAL A 199 -30.10 5.73 -4.68
CA VAL A 199 -30.32 6.82 -5.64
C VAL A 199 -29.49 8.06 -5.30
N GLY A 200 -29.47 8.47 -4.03
CA GLY A 200 -28.73 9.65 -3.58
C GLY A 200 -27.21 9.47 -3.72
N GLY A 201 -26.70 8.25 -3.47
CA GLY A 201 -25.29 7.89 -3.64
C GLY A 201 -24.81 8.13 -5.07
N ILE A 202 -25.54 7.63 -6.07
CA ILE A 202 -25.20 7.82 -7.49
C ILE A 202 -25.25 9.31 -7.86
N ILE A 203 -26.34 10.01 -7.53
CA ILE A 203 -26.50 11.43 -7.89
C ILE A 203 -25.39 12.29 -7.26
N LYS A 204 -25.04 12.04 -5.99
CA LYS A 204 -24.05 12.82 -5.25
C LYS A 204 -22.62 12.47 -5.65
N HIS A 205 -22.36 11.23 -6.05
CA HIS A 205 -21.10 10.85 -6.69
C HIS A 205 -20.79 11.76 -7.89
N TYR A 206 -21.73 11.89 -8.82
CA TYR A 206 -21.55 12.79 -9.97
C TYR A 206 -21.56 14.26 -9.59
N SER A 207 -22.38 14.67 -8.62
CA SER A 207 -22.42 16.06 -8.14
C SER A 207 -21.09 16.55 -7.57
N TYR A 208 -20.32 15.65 -6.95
CA TYR A 208 -19.03 15.93 -6.31
C TYR A 208 -17.83 15.44 -7.13
N LYS A 209 -18.05 15.02 -8.39
CA LYS A 209 -17.00 14.48 -9.27
C LYS A 209 -15.89 15.49 -9.55
N MET A 210 -16.24 16.79 -9.64
CA MET A 210 -15.29 17.85 -10.01
C MET A 210 -14.48 18.42 -8.83
N ILE A 211 -14.87 18.19 -7.58
CA ILE A 211 -14.15 18.69 -6.38
C ILE A 211 -12.64 18.47 -6.42
N PRO A 212 -12.09 17.26 -6.71
CA PRO A 212 -10.64 17.06 -6.73
C PRO A 212 -9.93 17.84 -7.84
N TYR A 213 -10.63 18.16 -8.94
CA TYR A 213 -10.09 19.00 -10.02
C TYR A 213 -10.13 20.49 -9.62
N ILE A 214 -11.21 20.93 -8.97
CA ILE A 214 -11.30 22.29 -8.41
C ILE A 214 -10.20 22.52 -7.37
N LEU A 215 -9.93 21.54 -6.50
CA LEU A 215 -8.83 21.60 -5.53
C LEU A 215 -7.45 21.52 -6.17
N ALA A 216 -7.34 20.86 -7.33
CA ALA A 216 -6.10 20.83 -8.10
C ALA A 216 -5.81 22.19 -8.75
N GLU A 217 -6.86 22.89 -9.18
CA GLU A 217 -6.77 24.25 -9.73
C GLU A 217 -6.52 25.30 -8.63
N ASN A 218 -7.35 25.31 -7.60
CA ASN A 218 -7.29 26.25 -6.49
C ASN A 218 -7.27 25.50 -5.14
N PRO A 219 -6.08 25.18 -4.60
CA PRO A 219 -5.94 24.50 -3.31
C PRO A 219 -6.48 25.32 -2.11
N ASP A 220 -6.62 26.63 -2.26
CA ASP A 220 -7.00 27.54 -1.18
C ASP A 220 -8.53 27.76 -1.10
N ILE A 221 -9.32 27.22 -2.03
CA ILE A 221 -10.78 27.37 -2.04
C ILE A 221 -11.43 26.88 -0.73
N ASP A 222 -12.47 27.60 -0.26
CA ASP A 222 -13.24 27.15 0.89
C ASP A 222 -14.08 25.90 0.56
N ARG A 223 -14.31 25.06 1.56
CA ARG A 223 -15.15 23.87 1.45
C ARG A 223 -16.54 24.20 0.88
N ARG A 224 -17.24 25.21 1.40
CA ARG A 224 -18.62 25.50 0.94
C ARG A 224 -18.63 25.92 -0.52
N GLN A 225 -17.64 26.73 -0.93
CA GLN A 225 -17.47 27.19 -2.30
C GLN A 225 -17.16 26.01 -3.23
N ALA A 226 -16.20 25.14 -2.89
CA ALA A 226 -15.84 23.97 -3.71
C ALA A 226 -17.04 23.04 -3.97
N PHE A 227 -17.84 22.76 -2.94
CA PHE A 227 -19.03 21.92 -3.07
C PHE A 227 -20.17 22.60 -3.82
N LYS A 228 -20.33 23.92 -3.69
CA LYS A 228 -21.30 24.68 -4.48
C LYS A 228 -20.91 24.67 -5.95
N LEU A 229 -19.67 25.08 -6.25
CA LEU A 229 -19.13 25.13 -7.61
C LEU A 229 -19.21 23.78 -8.32
N SER A 230 -18.76 22.69 -7.70
CA SER A 230 -18.86 21.34 -8.28
C SER A 230 -20.31 20.95 -8.60
N ARG A 231 -21.27 21.30 -7.73
CA ARG A 231 -22.69 20.99 -7.95
C ARG A 231 -23.26 21.79 -9.12
N GLU A 232 -22.90 23.06 -9.24
CA GLU A 232 -23.36 23.93 -10.33
C GLU A 232 -22.75 23.50 -11.67
N MET A 233 -21.44 23.23 -11.72
CA MET A 233 -20.77 22.70 -12.92
C MET A 233 -21.42 21.40 -13.41
N MET A 234 -21.82 20.54 -12.48
CA MET A 234 -22.46 19.26 -12.78
C MET A 234 -23.97 19.36 -12.98
N ASN A 235 -24.59 20.51 -12.75
CA ASN A 235 -26.02 20.68 -12.96
C ASN A 235 -26.36 20.58 -14.45
N GLY A 236 -27.34 19.75 -14.81
CA GLY A 236 -27.63 19.38 -16.21
C GLY A 236 -26.60 18.47 -16.90
N ASN A 237 -25.43 18.20 -16.29
CA ASN A 237 -24.37 17.35 -16.87
C ASN A 237 -24.26 15.96 -16.21
N LYS A 238 -24.92 15.70 -15.07
CA LYS A 238 -24.81 14.44 -14.31
C LYS A 238 -25.11 13.19 -15.16
N TRP A 239 -26.24 13.21 -15.88
CA TRP A 239 -26.64 12.09 -16.74
C TRP A 239 -25.66 11.87 -17.89
N LYS A 240 -25.18 12.95 -18.52
CA LYS A 240 -24.18 12.85 -19.60
C LYS A 240 -22.87 12.27 -19.10
N ALA A 241 -22.43 12.64 -17.89
CA ALA A 241 -21.23 12.09 -17.26
C ALA A 241 -21.42 10.61 -16.90
N PHE A 242 -22.59 10.20 -16.41
CA PHE A 242 -22.92 8.79 -16.19
C PHE A 242 -22.86 7.98 -17.49
N VAL A 243 -23.46 8.49 -18.56
CA VAL A 243 -23.43 7.86 -19.89
C VAL A 243 -22.03 7.86 -20.52
N LEU A 244 -21.16 8.80 -20.15
CA LEU A 244 -19.73 8.78 -20.49
C LEU A 244 -19.03 7.64 -19.76
N ASP A 245 -19.25 7.46 -18.46
CA ASP A 245 -18.64 6.39 -17.67
C ASP A 245 -19.12 5.01 -18.16
N LEU A 246 -20.42 4.85 -18.47
CA LEU A 246 -20.98 3.63 -19.08
C LEU A 246 -20.31 3.26 -20.41
N SER A 247 -19.84 4.26 -21.18
CA SER A 247 -19.18 4.02 -22.46
C SER A 247 -17.77 3.40 -22.32
N PHE A 248 -17.30 3.18 -21.10
CA PHE A 248 -16.08 2.42 -20.79
C PHE A 248 -16.33 0.99 -20.33
N ILE A 249 -17.58 0.55 -20.18
CA ILE A 249 -17.88 -0.84 -19.76
C ILE A 249 -17.25 -1.87 -20.70
N GLY A 250 -17.33 -1.67 -22.02
CA GLY A 250 -16.68 -2.56 -22.99
C GLY A 250 -15.15 -2.61 -22.84
N TRP A 251 -14.53 -1.51 -22.44
CA TRP A 251 -13.09 -1.47 -22.14
C TRP A 251 -12.75 -2.20 -20.84
N ASN A 252 -13.62 -2.13 -19.83
CA ASN A 252 -13.44 -2.87 -18.59
C ASN A 252 -13.54 -4.39 -18.83
N ILE A 253 -14.46 -4.84 -19.69
CA ILE A 253 -14.55 -6.25 -20.10
C ILE A 253 -13.26 -6.68 -20.80
N LEU A 254 -12.79 -5.90 -21.77
CA LEU A 254 -11.54 -6.19 -22.47
C LEU A 254 -10.34 -6.21 -21.50
N MET A 255 -10.32 -5.32 -20.52
CA MET A 255 -9.28 -5.30 -19.49
C MET A 255 -9.29 -6.60 -18.68
N SER A 256 -10.46 -7.10 -18.27
CA SER A 256 -10.57 -8.40 -17.58
C SER A 256 -10.03 -9.55 -18.43
N VAL A 257 -10.31 -9.56 -19.73
CA VAL A 257 -9.77 -10.57 -20.68
C VAL A 257 -8.24 -10.48 -20.78
N THR A 258 -7.67 -9.28 -20.66
CA THR A 258 -6.20 -9.07 -20.67
C THR A 258 -5.54 -9.19 -19.30
N PHE A 259 -6.22 -9.77 -18.31
CA PHE A 259 -5.71 -9.93 -16.94
C PHE A 259 -5.19 -8.62 -16.31
N GLY A 260 -5.87 -7.50 -16.57
CA GLY A 260 -5.50 -6.19 -16.01
C GLY A 260 -4.35 -5.45 -16.72
N ILE A 261 -3.61 -6.09 -17.64
CA ILE A 261 -2.48 -5.48 -18.36
C ILE A 261 -2.93 -4.27 -19.17
N LEU A 262 -4.07 -4.36 -19.88
CA LEU A 262 -4.65 -3.22 -20.60
C LEU A 262 -4.99 -2.06 -19.66
N GLY A 263 -5.37 -2.37 -18.42
CA GLY A 263 -5.63 -1.43 -17.33
C GLY A 263 -4.44 -0.51 -17.11
N ILE A 264 -3.30 -1.13 -16.81
CA ILE A 264 -2.05 -0.45 -16.44
C ILE A 264 -1.50 0.39 -17.59
N PHE A 265 -1.40 -0.20 -18.79
CA PHE A 265 -0.69 0.43 -19.89
C PHE A 265 -1.54 1.40 -20.72
N PHE A 266 -2.87 1.26 -20.72
CA PHE A 266 -3.71 2.08 -21.60
C PHE A 266 -4.95 2.65 -20.92
N LEU A 267 -5.80 1.80 -20.33
CA LEU A 267 -7.14 2.19 -19.90
C LEU A 267 -7.12 3.21 -18.77
N ASN A 268 -6.26 3.03 -17.75
CA ASN A 268 -6.17 3.95 -16.61
C ASN A 268 -5.71 5.36 -17.07
N PRO A 269 -4.57 5.51 -17.79
CA PRO A 269 -4.19 6.78 -18.40
C PRO A 269 -5.25 7.40 -19.30
N TYR A 270 -5.93 6.58 -20.11
CA TYR A 270 -6.92 7.05 -21.07
C TYR A 270 -8.18 7.61 -20.37
N VAL A 271 -8.75 6.87 -19.42
CA VAL A 271 -9.94 7.31 -18.65
C VAL A 271 -9.63 8.58 -17.88
N ARG A 272 -8.47 8.68 -17.23
CA ARG A 272 -8.07 9.90 -16.50
C ARG A 272 -7.88 11.10 -17.40
N GLY A 273 -7.34 10.90 -18.61
CA GLY A 273 -7.29 11.95 -19.63
C GLY A 273 -8.68 12.43 -20.04
N VAL A 274 -9.64 11.52 -20.23
CA VAL A 274 -11.02 11.87 -20.59
C VAL A 274 -11.71 12.66 -19.48
N GLU A 275 -11.51 12.28 -18.22
CA GLU A 275 -12.08 13.01 -17.08
C GLU A 275 -11.45 14.40 -16.90
N ALA A 276 -10.15 14.55 -17.16
CA ALA A 276 -9.49 15.86 -17.16
C ALA A 276 -10.07 16.77 -18.25
N ASN A 277 -10.26 16.25 -19.47
CA ASN A 277 -10.89 17.01 -20.56
C ASN A 277 -12.36 17.36 -20.23
N LEU A 278 -13.09 16.46 -19.57
CA LEU A 278 -14.45 16.75 -19.10
C LEU A 278 -14.44 17.95 -18.13
N TYR A 279 -13.50 17.98 -17.18
CA TYR A 279 -13.35 19.11 -16.27
C TYR A 279 -13.06 20.41 -17.02
N LEU A 280 -12.11 20.41 -17.97
CA LEU A 280 -11.77 21.60 -18.75
C LEU A 280 -12.97 22.14 -19.54
N ALA A 281 -13.77 21.26 -20.14
CA ALA A 281 -14.99 21.65 -20.86
C ALA A 281 -16.06 22.25 -19.92
N LEU A 282 -16.22 21.67 -18.72
CA LEU A 282 -17.13 22.20 -17.70
C LEU A 282 -16.63 23.52 -17.12
N ARG A 283 -15.32 23.66 -16.93
CA ARG A 283 -14.63 24.89 -16.49
C ARG A 283 -14.89 26.04 -17.47
N ALA A 284 -14.64 25.83 -18.76
CA ALA A 284 -14.91 26.83 -19.79
C ALA A 284 -16.38 27.26 -19.81
N THR A 285 -17.30 26.30 -19.64
CA THR A 285 -18.74 26.59 -19.55
C THR A 285 -19.11 27.36 -18.27
N ALA A 286 -18.45 27.07 -17.15
CA ALA A 286 -18.69 27.74 -15.87
C ALA A 286 -18.26 29.21 -15.89
N ILE A 287 -17.09 29.48 -16.47
CA ILE A 287 -16.55 30.84 -16.65
C ILE A 287 -17.43 31.62 -17.63
N ALA A 288 -17.79 31.04 -18.78
CA ALA A 288 -18.62 31.71 -19.78
C ALA A 288 -20.05 32.02 -19.30
N ARG A 289 -20.54 31.33 -18.27
CA ARG A 289 -21.88 31.53 -17.67
C ARG A 289 -21.85 32.29 -16.35
N ASP A 290 -20.67 32.75 -15.93
CA ASP A 290 -20.45 33.45 -14.65
C ASP A 290 -21.12 32.73 -13.46
N LEU A 291 -20.86 31.41 -13.33
CA LEU A 291 -21.47 30.62 -12.27
C LEU A 291 -21.00 31.10 -10.89
N PRO A 292 -21.84 31.02 -9.84
CA PRO A 292 -21.45 31.44 -8.50
C PRO A 292 -20.29 30.59 -7.96
N GLY A 293 -19.13 31.21 -7.75
CA GLY A 293 -17.88 30.53 -7.39
C GLY A 293 -16.90 30.34 -8.55
N ALA A 294 -17.22 30.79 -9.77
CA ALA A 294 -16.32 30.72 -10.93
C ALA A 294 -15.06 31.58 -10.76
N ASP A 295 -15.10 32.59 -9.90
CA ASP A 295 -13.95 33.37 -9.43
C ASP A 295 -12.86 32.51 -8.80
N ALA A 296 -13.21 31.34 -8.26
CA ALA A 296 -12.25 30.39 -7.72
C ALA A 296 -11.52 29.57 -8.80
N LEU A 297 -11.97 29.59 -10.06
CA LEU A 297 -11.32 28.94 -11.22
C LEU A 297 -10.28 29.88 -11.84
N ASN A 298 -9.28 30.22 -11.04
CA ASN A 298 -8.35 31.33 -11.28
C ASN A 298 -7.00 30.92 -11.86
N ASP A 299 -6.89 29.70 -12.40
CA ASP A 299 -5.64 29.24 -13.00
C ASP A 299 -5.66 29.42 -14.52
N ASP A 300 -5.26 30.61 -14.96
CA ASP A 300 -5.25 31.01 -16.38
C ASP A 300 -4.34 30.09 -17.22
N TYR A 301 -3.31 29.52 -16.62
CA TYR A 301 -2.31 28.68 -17.28
C TYR A 301 -2.81 27.26 -17.61
N LEU A 302 -4.00 26.88 -17.11
CA LEU A 302 -4.71 25.68 -17.57
C LEU A 302 -5.49 25.95 -18.87
N ALA A 303 -5.86 27.21 -19.14
CA ALA A 303 -6.64 27.59 -20.32
C ALA A 303 -5.77 28.02 -21.49
N ALA A 304 -4.67 28.73 -21.22
CA ALA A 304 -3.74 29.19 -22.23
C ALA A 304 -2.30 29.07 -21.73
N ALA A 305 -1.44 28.40 -22.51
CA ALA A 305 -0.03 28.34 -22.23
C ALA A 305 0.58 29.72 -22.53
N PRO A 306 1.40 30.29 -21.64
CA PRO A 306 2.09 31.53 -21.92
C PRO A 306 3.00 31.39 -23.14
N ALA A 307 3.09 32.46 -23.95
CA ALA A 307 3.88 32.47 -25.17
C ALA A 307 5.40 32.30 -24.93
N ASP A 308 5.85 32.50 -23.70
CA ASP A 308 7.25 32.60 -23.27
C ASP A 308 7.79 31.38 -22.51
N ILE A 309 6.98 30.34 -22.28
CA ILE A 309 7.42 29.18 -21.50
C ILE A 309 8.04 28.08 -22.38
N GLN A 310 9.25 27.65 -21.99
CA GLN A 310 9.90 26.46 -22.55
C GLN A 310 8.96 25.25 -22.48
N GLU A 311 8.78 24.55 -23.61
CA GLU A 311 7.94 23.35 -23.71
C GLU A 311 8.15 22.40 -22.53
N GLY A 312 7.10 22.21 -21.72
CA GLY A 312 7.10 21.25 -20.61
C GLY A 312 7.22 21.83 -19.20
N PHE A 313 7.34 23.15 -19.04
CA PHE A 313 7.35 23.82 -17.74
C PHE A 313 5.99 24.49 -17.49
N TYR A 314 5.43 24.40 -16.29
CA TYR A 314 4.17 25.06 -15.92
C TYR A 314 4.49 26.21 -14.95
N PRO A 315 4.03 27.44 -15.22
CA PRO A 315 4.39 28.62 -14.43
C PRO A 315 3.88 28.52 -12.99
N GLY A 316 4.68 28.96 -12.02
CA GLY A 316 4.40 28.65 -10.61
C GLY A 316 4.90 27.27 -10.19
N GLN A 317 5.64 26.56 -11.05
CA GLN A 317 6.81 25.86 -10.55
C GLN A 317 7.59 26.91 -9.76
N ALA A 318 7.42 26.91 -8.44
CA ALA A 318 8.51 27.27 -7.58
C ALA A 318 9.69 26.57 -8.24
N GLN A 319 10.67 27.36 -8.71
CA GLN A 319 12.03 26.95 -8.50
C GLN A 319 12.03 26.58 -7.02
N VAL A 320 11.74 25.32 -6.73
CA VAL A 320 12.20 24.70 -5.52
C VAL A 320 13.68 24.81 -5.78
N ARG A 321 14.26 25.97 -5.40
CA ARG A 321 15.49 26.01 -4.67
C ARG A 321 15.24 24.90 -3.68
N GLN A 322 15.64 23.70 -4.08
CA GLN A 322 16.02 22.70 -3.15
C GLN A 322 17.01 23.51 -2.34
N LYS A 323 16.57 24.00 -1.17
CA LYS A 323 17.40 23.76 -0.02
C LYS A 323 17.52 22.24 -0.07
N LYS A 324 18.49 21.78 -0.87
CA LYS A 324 19.18 20.53 -0.66
C LYS A 324 19.53 20.73 0.80
N ILE A 325 18.74 20.15 1.69
CA ILE A 325 19.33 19.60 2.87
C ILE A 325 20.39 18.72 2.24
N ALA A 326 21.62 19.23 2.19
CA ALA A 326 22.74 18.53 1.60
C ALA A 326 22.96 17.37 2.56
N LEU A 327 22.12 16.35 2.40
CA LEU A 327 22.25 15.06 3.04
C LEU A 327 23.51 14.53 2.43
N ASP A 328 24.61 14.75 3.12
CA ASP A 328 25.89 14.19 2.74
C ASP A 328 25.77 12.67 2.88
N TYR A 329 25.39 12.00 1.80
CA TYR A 329 25.33 10.55 1.71
C TYR A 329 26.71 9.94 1.41
N HIS A 330 27.76 10.75 1.21
CA HIS A 330 29.15 10.29 1.14
C HIS A 330 29.81 10.19 2.51
N ARG A 331 29.19 10.73 3.58
CA ARG A 331 29.73 10.72 4.94
C ARG A 331 30.15 9.34 5.46
N HIS A 332 31.22 9.29 6.24
CA HIS A 332 31.64 8.06 6.91
C HIS A 332 30.91 7.89 8.24
N TYR A 333 30.53 6.65 8.55
CA TYR A 333 29.85 6.31 9.80
C TYR A 333 30.82 5.66 10.76
N THR A 334 30.78 6.06 12.03
CA THR A 334 31.60 5.43 13.08
C THR A 334 31.07 4.03 13.40
N LEU A 335 31.94 3.15 13.89
CA LEU A 335 31.56 1.79 14.29
C LEU A 335 30.41 1.79 15.32
N ILE A 336 30.45 2.71 16.29
CA ILE A 336 29.39 2.89 17.29
C ILE A 336 28.04 3.19 16.60
N ASN A 337 28.02 4.10 15.63
CA ASN A 337 26.78 4.43 14.92
C ASN A 337 26.32 3.30 13.99
N LEU A 338 27.24 2.52 13.40
CA LEU A 338 26.87 1.33 12.61
C LEU A 338 26.22 0.25 13.48
N VAL A 339 26.72 0.02 14.70
CA VAL A 339 26.08 -0.88 15.68
C VAL A 339 24.69 -0.36 16.06
N LEU A 340 24.54 0.94 16.31
CA LEU A 340 23.22 1.51 16.60
C LEU A 340 22.27 1.42 15.38
N PHE A 341 22.78 1.58 14.16
CA PHE A 341 21.99 1.38 12.95
C PHE A 341 21.50 -0.05 12.80
N PHE A 342 22.33 -1.04 13.13
CA PHE A 342 21.90 -2.44 13.17
C PHE A 342 20.68 -2.60 14.09
N PHE A 343 20.75 -2.14 15.34
CA PHE A 343 19.66 -2.30 16.30
C PHE A 343 18.42 -1.48 15.93
N ILE A 344 18.59 -0.25 15.44
CA ILE A 344 17.46 0.57 15.00
C ILE A 344 16.75 -0.08 13.81
N ALA A 345 17.49 -0.56 12.82
CA ALA A 345 16.91 -1.22 11.65
C ALA A 345 16.27 -2.58 12.03
N ALA A 346 16.88 -3.35 12.93
CA ALA A 346 16.32 -4.59 13.43
C ALA A 346 15.01 -4.38 14.21
N PHE A 347 14.94 -3.33 15.04
CA PHE A 347 13.74 -2.95 15.78
C PHE A 347 12.63 -2.44 14.84
N ILE A 348 12.97 -1.57 13.87
CA ILE A 348 12.00 -1.09 12.88
C ILE A 348 11.46 -2.25 12.03
N GLY A 349 12.33 -3.18 11.61
CA GLY A 349 11.94 -4.38 10.89
C GLY A 349 11.00 -5.27 11.70
N TRP A 350 11.28 -5.43 13.00
CA TRP A 350 10.37 -6.13 13.92
C TRP A 350 9.01 -5.43 14.02
N CYS A 351 8.97 -4.10 14.24
CA CYS A 351 7.72 -3.36 14.27
C CYS A 351 6.93 -3.50 12.97
N TRP A 352 7.61 -3.50 11.83
CA TRP A 352 7.00 -3.68 10.51
C TRP A 352 6.34 -5.05 10.37
N GLU A 353 7.05 -6.14 10.67
CA GLU A 353 6.52 -7.50 10.58
C GLU A 353 5.35 -7.74 11.55
N VAL A 354 5.49 -7.27 12.80
CA VAL A 354 4.43 -7.36 13.80
C VAL A 354 3.20 -6.58 13.35
N ALA A 355 3.37 -5.35 12.83
CA ALA A 355 2.27 -4.55 12.33
C ALA A 355 1.59 -5.17 11.09
N LEU A 356 2.37 -5.79 10.20
CA LEU A 356 1.81 -6.49 9.03
C LEU A 356 0.92 -7.65 9.44
N HIS A 357 1.38 -8.52 10.34
CA HIS A 357 0.58 -9.65 10.84
C HIS A 357 -0.63 -9.18 11.65
N LEU A 358 -0.44 -8.15 12.46
CA LEU A 358 -1.55 -7.53 13.21
C LEU A 358 -2.66 -7.02 12.28
N VAL A 359 -2.30 -6.41 11.15
CA VAL A 359 -3.27 -5.89 10.18
C VAL A 359 -3.89 -6.99 9.32
N LYS A 360 -3.12 -8.02 8.95
CA LYS A 360 -3.57 -9.10 8.05
C LYS A 360 -4.40 -10.15 8.78
N ASP A 361 -3.87 -10.64 9.90
CA ASP A 361 -4.38 -11.82 10.60
C ASP A 361 -5.18 -11.44 11.84
N GLY A 362 -5.10 -10.16 12.26
CA GLY A 362 -5.87 -9.65 13.39
C GLY A 362 -5.38 -10.13 14.75
N ILE A 363 -4.23 -10.81 14.81
CA ILE A 363 -3.60 -11.30 16.03
C ILE A 363 -2.23 -10.63 16.22
N PHE A 364 -1.88 -10.36 17.46
CA PHE A 364 -0.53 -9.90 17.79
C PHE A 364 0.40 -11.10 17.80
N VAL A 365 1.42 -11.07 16.95
CA VAL A 365 2.42 -12.12 16.88
C VAL A 365 3.80 -11.51 17.06
N ASN A 366 4.57 -12.00 18.05
CA ASN A 366 5.97 -11.60 18.22
C ASN A 366 6.82 -12.24 17.11
N ARG A 367 6.94 -11.53 15.98
CA ARG A 367 7.58 -12.04 14.76
C ARG A 367 9.10 -12.16 14.93
N GLY A 368 9.68 -13.12 14.22
CA GLY A 368 11.13 -13.34 14.14
C GLY A 368 11.61 -14.62 14.83
N THR A 369 12.90 -14.91 14.70
CA THR A 369 13.54 -16.10 15.28
C THR A 369 13.84 -15.96 16.77
N MET A 370 13.81 -14.73 17.28
CA MET A 370 14.25 -14.36 18.63
C MET A 370 13.07 -13.83 19.45
N LEU A 371 13.20 -13.80 20.77
CA LEU A 371 12.13 -13.34 21.67
C LEU A 371 12.13 -11.82 21.84
N GLY A 372 13.30 -11.18 21.76
CA GLY A 372 13.42 -9.74 21.85
C GLY A 372 12.87 -9.02 20.62
N PRO A 373 12.61 -7.70 20.72
CA PRO A 373 12.00 -6.90 19.67
C PRO A 373 13.00 -6.54 18.57
N TRP A 374 13.66 -7.52 17.97
CA TRP A 374 14.64 -7.34 16.91
C TRP A 374 14.50 -8.43 15.86
N LEU A 375 14.47 -8.03 14.59
CA LEU A 375 14.73 -8.92 13.47
C LEU A 375 16.12 -8.65 12.90
N PRO A 376 17.12 -9.51 13.17
CA PRO A 376 18.51 -9.29 12.76
C PRO A 376 18.67 -9.06 11.26
N ILE A 377 17.87 -9.71 10.43
CA ILE A 377 17.95 -9.63 8.96
C ILE A 377 17.86 -8.17 8.44
N TYR A 378 17.00 -7.34 9.04
CA TYR A 378 16.88 -5.92 8.69
C TYR A 378 18.11 -5.12 9.14
N GLY A 379 18.64 -5.44 10.32
CA GLY A 379 19.88 -4.86 10.83
C GLY A 379 21.08 -5.18 9.93
N VAL A 380 21.25 -6.46 9.58
CA VAL A 380 22.31 -6.94 8.68
C VAL A 380 22.18 -6.29 7.31
N GLY A 381 20.99 -6.34 6.68
CA GLY A 381 20.77 -5.74 5.36
C GLY A 381 21.04 -4.23 5.33
N GLY A 382 20.59 -3.51 6.35
CA GLY A 382 20.83 -2.08 6.49
C GLY A 382 22.31 -1.74 6.63
N VAL A 383 23.04 -2.42 7.52
CA VAL A 383 24.47 -2.14 7.73
C VAL A 383 25.33 -2.63 6.56
N ALA A 384 25.04 -3.81 6.01
CA ALA A 384 25.75 -4.35 4.85
C ALA A 384 25.59 -3.44 3.63
N SER A 385 24.42 -2.85 3.42
CA SER A 385 24.22 -1.91 2.31
C SER A 385 25.07 -0.64 2.47
N LEU A 386 25.24 -0.11 3.70
CA LEU A 386 26.12 1.02 3.97
C LEU A 386 27.62 0.68 3.82
N ILE A 387 28.04 -0.51 4.21
CA ILE A 387 29.46 -0.92 4.14
C ILE A 387 29.84 -1.30 2.71
N ILE A 388 29.02 -2.10 2.03
CA ILE A 388 29.37 -2.73 0.75
C ILE A 388 28.95 -1.84 -0.42
N LEU A 389 27.75 -1.25 -0.39
CA LEU A 389 27.12 -0.66 -1.57
C LEU A 389 27.25 0.86 -1.65
N LYS A 390 27.53 1.54 -0.53
CA LYS A 390 27.68 3.01 -0.48
C LYS A 390 28.70 3.58 -1.48
N ARG A 391 29.71 2.80 -1.90
CA ARG A 391 30.65 3.19 -2.96
C ARG A 391 30.00 3.44 -4.34
N PHE A 392 28.77 2.97 -4.55
CA PHE A 392 28.01 3.13 -5.80
C PHE A 392 26.92 4.21 -5.71
N VAL A 393 26.94 5.05 -4.66
CA VAL A 393 25.92 6.06 -4.39
C VAL A 393 25.76 7.10 -5.51
N ASP A 394 26.78 7.30 -6.34
CA ASP A 394 26.72 8.18 -7.51
C ASP A 394 25.92 7.61 -8.69
N ARG A 395 25.60 6.31 -8.66
CA ARG A 395 24.86 5.61 -9.71
C ARG A 395 23.58 5.00 -9.14
N PRO A 396 22.48 5.77 -8.98
CA PRO A 396 21.30 5.33 -8.23
C PRO A 396 20.59 4.10 -8.83
N SER A 397 20.58 3.95 -10.15
CA SER A 397 20.01 2.76 -10.80
C SER A 397 20.82 1.50 -10.50
N LEU A 398 22.15 1.59 -10.56
CA LEU A 398 23.05 0.50 -10.19
C LEU A 398 22.93 0.19 -8.69
N LEU A 399 22.88 1.21 -7.84
CA LEU A 399 22.70 1.03 -6.40
C LEU A 399 21.37 0.32 -6.08
N PHE A 400 20.29 0.67 -6.76
CA PHE A 400 19.00 0.00 -6.62
C PHE A 400 19.10 -1.50 -6.93
N VAL A 401 19.66 -1.85 -8.08
CA VAL A 401 19.84 -3.26 -8.50
C VAL A 401 20.76 -4.01 -7.54
N LEU A 402 21.86 -3.40 -7.10
CA LEU A 402 22.78 -4.01 -6.15
C LEU A 402 22.17 -4.17 -4.75
N THR A 403 21.32 -3.23 -4.32
CA THR A 403 20.60 -3.32 -3.05
C THR A 403 19.57 -4.44 -3.10
N MET A 404 18.82 -4.54 -4.20
CA MET A 404 17.90 -5.66 -4.46
C MET A 404 18.64 -7.01 -4.38
N ALA A 405 19.80 -7.12 -5.03
CA ALA A 405 20.61 -8.33 -5.00
C ALA A 405 21.16 -8.65 -3.60
N LEU A 406 21.69 -7.65 -2.88
CA LEU A 406 22.22 -7.83 -1.53
C LEU A 406 21.13 -8.30 -0.56
N CYS A 407 19.97 -7.63 -0.55
CA CYS A 407 18.85 -8.02 0.30
C CYS A 407 18.37 -9.43 -0.04
N GLY A 408 18.24 -9.76 -1.33
CA GLY A 408 17.87 -11.10 -1.77
C GLY A 408 18.87 -12.19 -1.35
N VAL A 409 20.17 -11.92 -1.42
CA VAL A 409 21.20 -12.86 -0.94
C VAL A 409 21.09 -13.06 0.58
N VAL A 410 20.99 -11.96 1.34
CA VAL A 410 20.86 -12.02 2.80
C VAL A 410 19.61 -12.80 3.20
N GLU A 411 18.48 -12.53 2.57
CA GLU A 411 17.20 -13.18 2.86
C GLU A 411 17.19 -14.65 2.45
N TYR A 412 17.62 -14.96 1.24
CA TYR A 412 17.70 -16.33 0.77
C TYR A 412 18.62 -17.17 1.65
N PHE A 413 19.82 -16.65 1.96
CA PHE A 413 20.79 -17.34 2.80
C PHE A 413 20.27 -17.53 4.23
N THR A 414 19.62 -16.51 4.80
CA THR A 414 19.05 -16.62 6.16
C THR A 414 17.95 -17.66 6.20
N SER A 415 17.03 -17.65 5.22
CA SER A 415 15.98 -18.67 5.09
C SER A 415 16.57 -20.07 4.97
N TRP A 416 17.55 -20.26 4.07
CA TRP A 416 18.22 -21.54 3.88
C TRP A 416 18.96 -22.01 5.14
N TYR A 417 19.71 -21.12 5.79
CA TYR A 417 20.44 -21.43 7.02
C TYR A 417 19.50 -21.85 8.16
N LEU A 418 18.39 -21.13 8.35
CA LEU A 418 17.40 -21.48 9.37
C LEU A 418 16.74 -22.83 9.07
N GLU A 419 16.38 -23.08 7.82
CA GLU A 419 15.79 -24.36 7.44
C GLU A 419 16.78 -25.52 7.62
N MET A 420 18.04 -25.36 7.23
CA MET A 420 19.06 -26.41 7.36
C MET A 420 19.47 -26.68 8.82
N THR A 421 19.48 -25.65 9.67
CA THR A 421 19.96 -25.78 11.06
C THR A 421 18.84 -26.05 12.06
N LYS A 422 17.61 -25.61 11.78
CA LYS A 422 16.46 -25.74 12.69
C LYS A 422 15.34 -26.60 12.11
N GLY A 423 15.38 -26.96 10.84
CA GLY A 423 14.32 -27.73 10.18
C GLY A 423 13.00 -26.97 10.01
N ILE A 424 13.01 -25.65 10.24
CA ILE A 424 11.80 -24.82 10.34
C ILE A 424 11.92 -23.62 9.41
N LYS A 425 10.80 -23.23 8.79
CA LYS A 425 10.66 -22.01 7.98
C LYS A 425 10.03 -20.89 8.81
N TRP A 426 10.65 -19.71 8.81
CA TRP A 426 10.10 -18.49 9.44
C TRP A 426 9.30 -17.62 8.46
N TRP A 427 9.45 -17.85 7.16
CA TRP A 427 8.63 -17.25 6.12
C TRP A 427 8.60 -18.16 4.89
N ASP A 428 7.50 -18.08 4.15
CA ASP A 428 7.33 -18.77 2.87
C ASP A 428 6.62 -17.87 1.85
N TYR A 429 7.33 -17.56 0.77
CA TYR A 429 6.87 -16.80 -0.39
C TYR A 429 6.39 -17.69 -1.55
N SER A 430 6.10 -18.96 -1.31
CA SER A 430 5.48 -19.83 -2.31
C SER A 430 4.15 -19.22 -2.77
N GLY A 431 3.98 -19.12 -4.10
CA GLY A 431 2.82 -18.47 -4.73
C GLY A 431 3.04 -17.01 -5.16
N TYR A 432 4.05 -16.32 -4.61
CA TYR A 432 4.36 -14.95 -5.02
C TYR A 432 5.05 -14.88 -6.39
N LEU A 433 4.88 -13.76 -7.09
CA LEU A 433 5.47 -13.52 -8.40
C LEU A 433 7.00 -13.64 -8.37
N LEU A 434 7.54 -14.50 -9.23
CA LEU A 434 8.98 -14.79 -9.34
C LEU A 434 9.60 -15.16 -7.98
N ASN A 435 8.93 -16.05 -7.23
CA ASN A 435 9.49 -16.65 -6.04
C ASN A 435 10.58 -17.68 -6.38
N LEU A 436 11.56 -17.81 -5.49
CA LEU A 436 12.63 -18.81 -5.59
C LEU A 436 12.61 -19.71 -4.36
N ASN A 437 12.17 -20.96 -4.54
CA ASN A 437 12.02 -21.97 -3.47
C ASN A 437 11.18 -21.49 -2.26
N GLY A 438 10.29 -20.51 -2.46
CA GLY A 438 9.56 -19.87 -1.36
C GLY A 438 10.42 -19.02 -0.41
N ARG A 439 11.71 -18.78 -0.70
CA ARG A 439 12.61 -18.04 0.22
C ARG A 439 12.65 -16.54 -0.01
N ILE A 440 12.51 -16.13 -1.27
CA ILE A 440 12.47 -14.74 -1.74
C ILE A 440 11.45 -14.62 -2.88
N CYS A 441 10.92 -13.42 -3.12
CA CYS A 441 10.06 -13.12 -4.28
C CYS A 441 10.35 -11.73 -4.85
N LEU A 442 10.00 -11.48 -6.12
CA LEU A 442 10.32 -10.20 -6.77
C LEU A 442 9.68 -9.00 -6.06
N GLU A 443 8.43 -9.14 -5.60
CA GLU A 443 7.72 -8.07 -4.89
C GLU A 443 8.44 -7.66 -3.60
N GLY A 444 8.87 -8.64 -2.79
CA GLY A 444 9.66 -8.41 -1.58
C GLY A 444 11.00 -7.76 -1.91
N LEU A 445 11.72 -8.28 -2.89
CA LEU A 445 13.01 -7.74 -3.33
C LEU A 445 12.93 -6.29 -3.80
N LEU A 446 11.88 -5.92 -4.56
CA LEU A 446 11.65 -4.55 -4.99
C LEU A 446 11.38 -3.63 -3.81
N THR A 447 10.59 -4.10 -2.84
CA THR A 447 10.30 -3.35 -1.61
C THR A 447 11.57 -3.11 -0.80
N PHE A 448 12.40 -4.14 -0.61
CA PHE A 448 13.69 -4.02 0.08
C PHE A 448 14.68 -3.13 -0.68
N ALA A 449 14.69 -3.16 -2.01
CA ALA A 449 15.54 -2.28 -2.82
C ALA A 449 15.16 -0.79 -2.66
N ILE A 450 13.86 -0.47 -2.65
CA ILE A 450 13.37 0.88 -2.37
C ILE A 450 13.74 1.29 -0.94
N ALA A 451 13.47 0.43 0.04
CA ALA A 451 13.74 0.71 1.45
C ALA A 451 15.25 0.88 1.73
N GLY A 452 16.11 0.04 1.15
CA GLY A 452 17.55 0.14 1.28
C GLY A 452 18.13 1.39 0.61
N CYS A 453 17.63 1.77 -0.58
CA CYS A 453 17.99 3.05 -1.21
C CYS A 453 17.55 4.24 -0.33
N ALA A 454 16.32 4.21 0.20
CA ALA A 454 15.86 5.24 1.14
C ALA A 454 16.73 5.28 2.40
N PHE A 455 17.18 4.12 2.88
CA PHE A 455 18.08 4.02 4.02
C PHE A 455 19.42 4.71 3.74
N ILE A 456 20.07 4.41 2.62
CA ILE A 456 21.36 4.98 2.24
C ILE A 456 21.28 6.50 2.00
N TYR A 457 20.31 6.96 1.20
CA TYR A 457 20.25 8.36 0.76
C TYR A 457 19.62 9.29 1.80
N LEU A 458 18.68 8.81 2.61
CA LEU A 458 17.82 9.67 3.43
C LEU A 458 17.90 9.36 4.91
N ILE A 459 17.76 8.10 5.30
CA ILE A 459 17.58 7.72 6.71
C ILE A 459 18.92 7.70 7.44
N ALA A 460 19.92 6.98 6.95
CA ALA A 460 21.22 6.85 7.60
C ALA A 460 21.93 8.20 7.82
N PRO A 461 21.96 9.15 6.87
CA PRO A 461 22.54 10.47 7.13
C PRO A 461 21.79 11.27 8.20
N LYS A 462 20.44 11.16 8.26
CA LYS A 462 19.64 11.82 9.30
C LYS A 462 19.85 11.18 10.67
N LEU A 463 19.81 9.85 10.73
CA LEU A 463 20.04 9.09 11.96
C LEU A 463 21.43 9.37 12.51
N ASP A 464 22.46 9.41 11.68
CA ASP A 464 23.81 9.77 12.10
C ASP A 464 23.86 11.15 12.76
N THR A 465 23.24 12.16 12.13
CA THR A 465 23.16 13.51 12.70
C THR A 465 22.39 13.53 14.03
N MET A 466 21.34 12.72 14.18
CA MET A 466 20.59 12.61 15.43
C MET A 466 21.40 11.91 16.53
N LEU A 467 22.01 10.78 16.22
CA LEU A 467 22.83 10.01 17.17
C LEU A 467 24.06 10.80 17.61
N ASN A 468 24.67 11.57 16.71
CA ASN A 468 25.82 12.41 17.05
C ASN A 468 25.50 13.57 18.02
N ARG A 469 24.20 13.89 18.26
CA ARG A 469 23.80 14.81 19.35
C ARG A 469 23.97 14.20 20.73
N ILE A 470 24.04 12.87 20.83
CA ILE A 470 24.21 12.14 22.09
C ILE A 470 25.72 12.03 22.39
N PRO A 471 26.15 12.29 23.65
CA PRO A 471 27.54 12.13 24.06
C PRO A 471 28.10 10.75 23.70
N LYS A 472 29.37 10.71 23.25
CA LYS A 472 30.01 9.48 22.78
C LYS A 472 30.02 8.37 23.86
N GLY A 473 30.27 8.73 25.12
CA GLY A 473 30.25 7.78 26.24
C GLY A 473 28.89 7.13 26.44
N THR A 474 27.81 7.91 26.36
CA THR A 474 26.44 7.40 26.45
C THR A 474 26.10 6.46 25.30
N ARG A 475 26.45 6.83 24.06
CA ARG A 475 26.25 5.94 22.90
C ARG A 475 27.00 4.63 23.03
N PHE A 476 28.24 4.69 23.52
CA PHE A 476 29.05 3.49 23.76
C PHE A 476 28.40 2.58 24.83
N GLY A 477 27.93 3.16 25.94
CA GLY A 477 27.19 2.42 26.97
C GLY A 477 25.91 1.77 26.42
N ILE A 478 25.11 2.51 25.64
CA ILE A 478 23.92 1.98 24.97
C ILE A 478 24.28 0.81 24.05
N CYS A 479 25.34 0.94 23.23
CA CYS A 479 25.79 -0.17 22.37
C CYS A 479 26.16 -1.40 23.19
N GLY A 480 26.91 -1.23 24.29
CA GLY A 480 27.29 -2.33 25.17
C GLY A 480 26.07 -3.07 25.72
N ILE A 481 25.07 -2.33 26.23
CA ILE A 481 23.83 -2.92 26.76
C ILE A 481 23.07 -3.65 25.66
N LEU A 482 22.88 -3.03 24.48
CA LEU A 482 22.15 -3.65 23.38
C LEU A 482 22.84 -4.92 22.87
N ILE A 483 24.18 -4.91 22.74
CA ILE A 483 24.96 -6.10 22.35
C ILE A 483 24.81 -7.22 23.39
N LEU A 484 24.86 -6.88 24.69
CA LEU A 484 24.70 -7.88 25.75
C LEU A 484 23.30 -8.50 25.73
N LEU A 485 22.25 -7.69 25.64
CA LEU A 485 20.86 -8.18 25.59
C LEU A 485 20.61 -9.02 24.34
N PHE A 486 21.07 -8.54 23.19
CA PHE A 486 20.96 -9.25 21.93
C PHE A 486 21.74 -10.56 21.93
N GLY A 487 22.95 -10.57 22.49
CA GLY A 487 23.76 -11.77 22.65
C GLY A 487 23.10 -12.79 23.56
N ALA A 488 22.57 -12.36 24.71
CA ALA A 488 21.83 -13.23 25.62
C ALA A 488 20.61 -13.86 24.94
N ASP A 489 19.82 -13.07 24.21
CA ASP A 489 18.67 -13.58 23.47
C ASP A 489 19.06 -14.46 22.27
N THR A 490 20.18 -14.18 21.60
CA THR A 490 20.72 -15.06 20.54
C THR A 490 21.09 -16.42 21.08
N VAL A 491 21.77 -16.47 22.23
CA VAL A 491 22.13 -17.73 22.88
C VAL A 491 20.88 -18.46 23.35
N TYR A 492 19.95 -17.75 24.00
CA TYR A 492 18.71 -18.36 24.49
C TYR A 492 17.84 -18.90 23.34
N SER A 493 17.59 -18.07 22.33
CA SER A 493 16.78 -18.40 21.15
C SER A 493 17.45 -19.44 20.25
N HIS A 494 18.76 -19.64 20.36
CA HIS A 494 19.41 -20.77 19.70
C HIS A 494 18.91 -22.11 20.23
N PHE A 495 18.66 -22.23 21.54
CA PHE A 495 18.12 -23.44 22.16
C PHE A 495 16.59 -23.46 22.20
N HIS A 496 15.97 -22.30 22.33
CA HIS A 496 14.51 -22.12 22.41
C HIS A 496 14.05 -21.14 21.33
N PRO A 497 14.07 -21.56 20.05
CA PRO A 497 13.71 -20.67 18.95
C PRO A 497 12.27 -20.18 19.12
N ASN A 498 12.04 -18.92 18.75
CA ASN A 498 10.69 -18.35 18.76
C ASN A 498 9.88 -18.99 17.61
N THR A 499 8.91 -19.82 17.97
CA THR A 499 8.08 -20.63 17.07
C THR A 499 6.63 -20.58 17.51
N GLY A 500 5.71 -20.77 16.57
CA GLY A 500 4.28 -20.78 16.87
C GLY A 500 3.41 -20.33 15.71
N GLU A 501 2.11 -20.25 15.98
CA GLU A 501 1.11 -19.77 15.03
C GLU A 501 1.45 -18.35 14.56
N GLY A 502 1.38 -18.14 13.25
CA GLY A 502 1.77 -16.87 12.65
C GLY A 502 3.27 -16.54 12.73
N ILE A 503 4.15 -17.46 13.17
CA ILE A 503 5.63 -17.30 13.13
C ILE A 503 6.27 -18.37 12.23
N THR A 504 5.91 -19.64 12.41
CA THR A 504 6.53 -20.79 11.72
C THR A 504 5.52 -21.75 11.10
N ASP A 505 4.25 -21.36 11.04
CA ASP A 505 3.14 -22.19 10.54
C ASP A 505 3.04 -22.20 9.00
N TYR A 506 4.12 -22.60 8.35
CA TYR A 506 4.17 -22.83 6.90
C TYR A 506 4.37 -24.33 6.71
N GLY A 507 3.29 -25.03 6.38
CA GLY A 507 3.15 -26.50 6.42
C GLY A 507 4.45 -27.30 6.17
N MET A 508 4.74 -28.23 7.08
CA MET A 508 5.86 -29.16 6.94
C MET A 508 5.72 -29.94 5.63
N LEU A 509 6.73 -29.88 4.77
CA LEU A 509 6.88 -30.84 3.68
C LEU A 509 7.00 -32.22 4.33
N ALA A 510 6.04 -33.11 4.04
CA ALA A 510 6.17 -34.53 4.32
C ALA A 510 7.50 -35.01 3.75
N GLU A 511 8.37 -35.57 4.60
CA GLU A 511 9.57 -36.25 4.13
C GLU A 511 9.16 -37.39 3.19
N PRO A 512 9.82 -37.57 2.04
CA PRO A 512 9.61 -38.76 1.23
C PRO A 512 10.19 -39.96 1.99
N GLU A 513 9.34 -40.93 2.33
CA GLU A 513 9.71 -42.21 2.94
C GLU A 513 10.97 -42.79 2.26
N ARG A 514 12.11 -42.74 2.95
CA ARG A 514 13.30 -43.50 2.58
C ARG A 514 13.21 -44.90 3.16
N SER A 515 12.93 -45.85 2.28
CA SER A 515 13.33 -47.26 2.30
C SER A 515 13.13 -48.03 3.62
N ALA A 516 11.99 -48.71 3.72
CA ALA A 516 11.93 -50.03 4.36
C ALA A 516 11.99 -51.11 3.27
N ALA A 517 13.16 -51.21 2.62
CA ALA A 517 13.52 -52.35 1.77
C ALA A 517 14.63 -53.14 2.48
N SER A 518 14.26 -53.88 3.52
CA SER A 518 15.06 -54.96 4.11
C SER A 518 14.21 -55.74 5.11
N GLY A 519 13.96 -57.02 4.86
CA GLY A 519 13.31 -57.91 5.83
C GLY A 519 12.12 -58.70 5.29
N GLN A 520 12.18 -59.17 4.04
CA GLN A 520 11.34 -60.28 3.60
C GLN A 520 12.27 -61.46 3.30
N GLU A 521 12.59 -62.25 4.31
CA GLU A 521 13.09 -63.61 4.12
C GLU A 521 12.82 -64.49 5.35
N ALA A 522 12.08 -65.57 5.08
CA ALA A 522 12.14 -66.88 5.73
C ALA A 522 11.72 -67.03 7.21
N SER A 523 10.46 -67.43 7.43
CA SER A 523 10.19 -68.59 8.31
C SER A 523 8.90 -69.30 7.87
N GLY A 524 9.08 -70.33 7.06
CA GLY A 524 8.02 -71.26 6.65
C GLY A 524 8.65 -72.61 6.29
N GLU A 525 8.32 -73.62 7.09
CA GLU A 525 8.54 -75.07 6.91
C GLU A 525 9.99 -75.57 7.14
N THR A 526 10.25 -76.53 8.02
CA THR A 526 9.77 -77.92 7.87
C THR A 526 9.77 -78.72 9.18
N THR A 527 8.68 -79.48 9.38
CA THR A 527 8.50 -80.79 10.05
C THR A 527 9.61 -81.41 10.93
N LEU A 528 9.26 -81.77 12.17
CA LEU A 528 9.09 -83.16 12.66
C LEU A 528 8.39 -83.18 14.02
#